data_AF-A0A0V0VCP4-F1
#
_entry.id   AF-A0A0V0VCP4-F1
#
_cell.length_a   1.000
_cell.length_b   1.000
_cell.length_c   1.000
_cell.angle_alpha   90.00
_cell.angle_beta   90.00
_cell.angle_gamma   90.00
#
_symmetry.space_group_name_H-M   'P 1'
#
loop_
_entity.id
_entity.type
_entity.pdbx_description
1 polymer ?
#
loop_
_entity_poly.entity_id
_entity_poly.type
_entity_poly.pdbx_seq_one_letter_code
_entity_poly.pdbx_strand_id
1 'polypeptide(L)'
;LFLVHSSTSLLFLYRREMASREGGKKKPLKQPKKTVKELTDDDMEMKKKQLEEKKALKMAAQKAASKGPLSKEVAPELSIFLRFMSETCAIFVALVSILFENALRSFGAQNGLALTPPMGWISWLQFGCQIDCSKGLKNCFSEQAILDIAEHLVADGYRDAGYIYMNLDDCWSSHRRDQNGRLMADPIRFPHGIKWLGQELHRRGLKLGMYTNIGSKTCMGYPGSGENIEKDAETFASWEVDMLKVDGCFTDKSTFSTKYPKMAKALNFTGRKILLSCSWPYYTYPEKPPYPLIAKHCNMWRNYQDVQMNWNSIMQIIDFYEANQNLLANFHKRGQWNDADMLVIGSPKLTNDQAQAQMAIWSILGVPLFMSNDLRTLSPALQDILLNEQLIAINKDPLQPMGKVVKKASFATTFLYMVGSISIYKKEVDIRSPFIVLVLFNRDEVARKMIEIKMDLFSTYNKRTYLIHDVLNKNAVGYLTQNANYGRSKFEFHVPPTGVVVLKVYPVDVDLNAPPTTVHPFIWTIFGLFLAISVLKCAWRITANIAHTLRYKGFCCFSFS
;
A
#
# COMPACT_ATOMS: atom_id res chain seq x y z
N LEU A 1 -19.19 33.59 -15.74
CA LEU A 1 -18.88 34.87 -15.07
C LEU A 1 -18.45 34.56 -13.64
N PHE A 2 -17.20 34.93 -13.28
CA PHE A 2 -16.63 35.34 -11.97
C PHE A 2 -17.16 34.70 -10.66
N LEU A 3 -16.39 34.31 -9.61
CA LEU A 3 -14.97 34.35 -9.19
C LEU A 3 -14.91 33.53 -7.87
N VAL A 4 -14.12 32.45 -7.75
CA VAL A 4 -12.84 32.27 -7.00
C VAL A 4 -12.67 33.01 -5.65
N HIS A 5 -12.45 32.26 -4.55
CA HIS A 5 -11.26 32.23 -3.64
C HIS A 5 -11.64 31.55 -2.29
N SER A 6 -11.17 30.33 -1.99
CA SER A 6 -9.96 30.00 -1.20
C SER A 6 -9.78 30.88 0.05
N SER A 7 -9.64 30.35 1.28
CA SER A 7 -8.42 29.68 1.73
C SER A 7 -8.63 29.00 3.08
N THR A 8 -7.95 27.87 3.24
CA THR A 8 -7.86 26.96 4.39
C THR A 8 -7.02 27.45 5.56
N SER A 9 -7.21 26.74 6.70
CA SER A 9 -6.23 26.43 7.76
C SER A 9 -6.16 27.39 8.95
N LEU A 10 -6.01 26.97 10.21
CA LEU A 10 -6.12 25.69 10.94
C LEU A 10 -5.84 26.09 12.41
N LEU A 11 -6.62 25.56 13.38
CA LEU A 11 -6.24 25.35 14.80
C LEU A 11 -5.94 26.60 15.68
N PHE A 12 -6.15 26.66 16.99
CA PHE A 12 -6.14 25.65 18.05
C PHE A 12 -6.86 26.19 19.32
N LEU A 13 -7.68 25.34 19.94
CA LEU A 13 -8.08 25.22 21.37
C LEU A 13 -8.76 26.37 22.17
N TYR A 14 -10.04 26.09 22.46
CA TYR A 14 -10.67 25.97 23.79
C TYR A 14 -10.67 27.17 24.76
N ARG A 15 -11.81 27.88 24.75
CA ARG A 15 -12.34 28.65 25.87
C ARG A 15 -13.69 28.03 26.24
N ARG A 16 -13.81 27.44 27.42
CA ARG A 16 -15.09 26.97 27.99
C ARG A 16 -15.21 27.54 29.41
N GLU A 17 -16.09 28.53 29.55
CA GLU A 17 -16.61 28.99 30.83
C GLU A 17 -18.01 28.38 31.07
N MET A 18 -18.40 28.39 32.35
CA MET A 18 -19.74 28.11 32.93
C MET A 18 -19.99 26.63 33.31
N ALA A 19 -20.51 26.25 34.49
CA ALA A 19 -21.05 26.98 35.64
C ALA A 19 -21.18 26.07 36.89
N SER A 20 -21.23 26.71 38.07
CA SER A 20 -21.93 26.41 39.35
C SER A 20 -22.03 24.97 39.92
N ARG A 21 -21.66 24.81 41.20
CA ARG A 21 -22.61 24.68 42.33
C ARG A 21 -21.89 24.62 43.70
N GLU A 22 -22.65 25.02 44.71
CA GLU A 22 -22.25 25.49 46.05
C GLU A 22 -21.92 24.37 47.06
N GLY A 23 -21.22 24.77 48.14
CA GLY A 23 -21.59 24.39 49.51
C GLY A 23 -20.72 23.35 50.22
N GLY A 24 -19.91 23.80 51.20
CA GLY A 24 -19.33 22.90 52.21
C GLY A 24 -18.19 23.52 53.04
N LYS A 25 -18.54 24.09 54.21
CA LYS A 25 -17.63 24.76 55.18
C LYS A 25 -16.49 23.85 55.67
N LYS A 26 -15.23 24.34 55.64
CA LYS A 26 -14.06 23.70 56.29
C LYS A 26 -13.73 24.35 57.65
N LYS A 27 -13.50 23.51 58.67
CA LYS A 27 -12.95 23.89 60.00
C LYS A 27 -11.43 24.18 59.94
N PRO A 28 -10.84 24.98 60.87
CA PRO A 28 -9.49 25.53 60.73
C PRO A 28 -8.38 24.85 61.57
N LEU A 29 -7.13 25.25 61.26
CA LEU A 29 -5.82 25.11 61.97
C LEU A 29 -4.96 23.89 61.59
N LYS A 30 -3.64 24.00 61.35
CA LYS A 30 -2.59 24.84 61.98
C LYS A 30 -1.56 25.40 60.97
N GLN A 31 -1.03 26.59 61.26
CA GLN A 31 0.17 27.16 60.60
C GLN A 31 1.47 26.55 61.15
N PRO A 32 2.53 26.37 60.33
CA PRO A 32 3.89 26.16 60.80
C PRO A 32 4.59 27.50 61.10
N LYS A 33 5.43 27.49 62.15
CA LYS A 33 6.19 28.61 62.70
C LYS A 33 7.13 29.28 61.68
N LYS A 34 7.19 30.62 61.69
CA LYS A 34 8.21 31.44 61.03
C LYS A 34 9.55 31.30 61.75
N THR A 35 10.59 30.89 61.04
CA THR A 35 11.98 31.10 61.44
C THR A 35 12.46 32.39 60.79
N VAL A 36 12.87 33.37 61.58
CA VAL A 36 13.47 34.62 61.09
C VAL A 36 14.87 34.26 60.58
N LYS A 37 15.11 34.41 59.28
CA LYS A 37 16.45 34.32 58.69
C LYS A 37 17.00 35.75 58.70
N GLU A 38 17.98 36.01 59.55
CA GLU A 38 18.81 37.23 59.46
C GLU A 38 19.48 37.23 58.08
N LEU A 39 19.29 38.32 57.33
CA LEU A 39 19.94 38.52 56.03
C LEU A 39 21.40 38.87 56.30
N THR A 40 22.32 38.17 55.64
CA THR A 40 23.75 38.47 55.67
C THR A 40 24.05 39.77 54.91
N ASP A 41 25.18 40.41 55.20
CA ASP A 41 25.57 41.67 54.53
C ASP A 41 25.62 41.53 52.99
N ASP A 42 25.97 40.34 52.49
CA ASP A 42 25.94 40.01 51.05
C ASP A 42 24.51 40.03 50.45
N ASP A 43 23.48 39.62 51.22
CA ASP A 43 22.08 39.65 50.78
C ASP A 43 21.55 41.10 50.71
N MET A 44 22.07 41.98 51.57
CA MET A 44 21.77 43.41 51.56
C MET A 44 22.41 44.10 50.35
N GLU A 45 23.65 43.73 49.99
CA GLU A 45 24.37 44.27 48.84
C GLU A 45 23.73 43.83 47.51
N MET A 46 23.34 42.56 47.39
CA MET A 46 22.62 42.05 46.21
C MET A 46 21.28 42.78 46.02
N LYS A 47 20.53 43.03 47.10
CA LYS A 47 19.28 43.81 47.03
C LYS A 47 19.52 45.25 46.62
N LYS A 48 20.61 45.87 47.08
CA LYS A 48 20.99 47.23 46.68
C LYS A 48 21.32 47.29 45.18
N LYS A 49 22.06 46.30 44.67
CA LYS A 49 22.40 46.18 43.25
C LYS A 49 21.16 45.96 42.37
N GLN A 50 20.22 45.11 42.80
CA GLN A 50 18.94 44.91 42.12
C GLN A 50 18.08 46.19 42.12
N LEU A 51 18.12 46.98 43.19
CA LEU A 51 17.39 48.25 43.26
C LEU A 51 18.00 49.29 42.31
N GLU A 52 19.33 49.32 42.18
CA GLU A 52 20.04 50.19 41.25
C GLU A 52 19.77 49.81 39.78
N GLU A 53 19.81 48.52 39.43
CA GLU A 53 19.41 48.05 38.09
C GLU A 53 17.97 48.40 37.77
N LYS A 54 17.06 48.26 38.74
CA LYS A 54 15.64 48.61 38.56
C LYS A 54 15.42 50.11 38.41
N LYS A 55 16.25 50.94 39.08
CA LYS A 55 16.28 52.40 38.85
C LYS A 55 16.85 52.74 37.48
N ALA A 56 17.92 52.08 37.04
CA ALA A 56 18.50 52.27 35.72
C ALA A 56 17.51 51.91 34.60
N LEU A 57 16.77 50.80 34.75
CA LEU A 57 15.72 50.39 33.81
C LEU A 57 14.57 51.41 33.77
N LYS A 58 14.17 51.96 34.92
CA LYS A 58 13.13 53.01 34.98
C LYS A 58 13.59 54.31 34.32
N MET A 59 14.85 54.71 34.54
CA MET A 59 15.42 55.90 33.88
C MET A 59 15.57 55.69 32.37
N ALA A 60 15.97 54.50 31.92
CA ALA A 60 16.01 54.15 30.51
C ALA A 60 14.60 54.18 29.87
N ALA A 61 13.58 53.66 30.56
CA ALA A 61 12.19 53.71 30.11
C ALA A 61 11.65 55.14 30.04
N GLN A 62 11.98 56.00 31.01
CA GLN A 62 11.60 57.43 30.97
C GLN A 62 12.33 58.19 29.85
N LYS A 63 13.61 57.87 29.59
CA LYS A 63 14.39 58.47 28.48
C LYS A 63 13.90 58.01 27.11
N ALA A 64 13.34 56.79 27.01
CA ALA A 64 12.66 56.30 25.82
C ALA A 64 11.29 56.97 25.63
N ALA A 65 10.56 57.24 26.72
CA ALA A 65 9.27 57.93 26.68
C ALA A 65 9.37 59.45 26.43
N SER A 66 10.52 60.08 26.70
CA SER A 66 10.75 61.51 26.44
C SER A 66 11.12 61.84 24.99
N LYS A 67 11.36 60.82 24.14
CA LYS A 67 11.43 61.00 22.70
C LYS A 67 10.00 60.94 22.16
N GLY A 68 9.42 62.10 21.91
CA GLY A 68 8.09 62.22 21.30
C GLY A 68 7.96 61.41 20.00
N PRO A 69 6.72 61.18 19.52
CA PRO A 69 6.46 60.29 18.39
C PRO A 69 7.29 60.70 17.17
N LEU A 70 7.93 59.70 16.53
CA LEU A 70 8.61 59.89 15.24
C LEU A 70 7.64 60.60 14.29
N SER A 71 8.14 61.66 13.64
CA SER A 71 7.41 62.48 12.69
C SER A 71 6.71 61.63 11.62
N LYS A 72 5.53 62.07 11.20
CA LYS A 72 4.65 61.46 10.19
C LYS A 72 5.26 61.37 8.78
N GLU A 73 6.55 61.64 8.61
CA GLU A 73 7.23 61.66 7.31
C GLU A 73 8.02 60.39 7.00
N VAL A 74 8.33 59.52 7.99
CA VAL A 74 9.10 58.26 7.76
C VAL A 74 8.19 57.03 7.55
N ALA A 75 6.92 57.13 7.90
CA ALA A 75 5.95 56.03 7.80
C ALA A 75 5.62 55.55 6.37
N PRO A 76 5.53 56.42 5.34
CA PRO A 76 5.17 55.99 3.99
C PRO A 76 6.31 55.19 3.34
N GLU A 77 7.55 55.66 3.44
CA GLU A 77 8.71 55.04 2.78
C GLU A 77 9.06 53.68 3.38
N LEU A 78 8.97 53.53 4.70
CA LEU A 78 9.20 52.24 5.36
C LEU A 78 8.08 51.23 5.03
N SER A 79 6.83 51.70 4.91
CA SER A 79 5.69 50.90 4.46
C SER A 79 5.85 50.43 3.02
N ILE A 80 6.29 51.31 2.11
CA ILE A 80 6.54 50.99 0.70
C ILE A 80 7.69 49.99 0.59
N PHE A 81 8.78 50.20 1.33
CA PHE A 81 9.94 49.29 1.34
C PHE A 81 9.58 47.91 1.87
N LEU A 82 8.80 47.82 2.96
CA LEU A 82 8.35 46.54 3.52
C LEU A 82 7.35 45.81 2.60
N ARG A 83 6.46 46.53 1.90
CA ARG A 83 5.58 45.94 0.89
C ARG A 83 6.37 45.44 -0.32
N PHE A 84 7.34 46.21 -0.80
CA PHE A 84 8.21 45.81 -1.91
C PHE A 84 9.06 44.58 -1.56
N MET A 85 9.59 44.51 -0.33
CA MET A 85 10.30 43.33 0.18
C MET A 85 9.38 42.11 0.32
N SER A 86 8.14 42.30 0.78
CA SER A 86 7.15 41.22 0.87
C SER A 86 6.74 40.68 -0.50
N GLU A 87 6.50 41.56 -1.47
CA GLU A 87 6.10 41.20 -2.83
C GLU A 87 7.24 40.53 -3.59
N THR A 88 8.47 41.05 -3.49
CA THR A 88 9.66 40.43 -4.09
C THR A 88 9.98 39.07 -3.47
N CYS A 89 9.81 38.92 -2.15
CA CYS A 89 9.97 37.62 -1.49
C CYS A 89 8.88 36.63 -1.93
N ALA A 90 7.62 37.08 -2.06
CA ALA A 90 6.53 36.23 -2.57
C ALA A 90 6.78 35.79 -4.03
N ILE A 91 7.25 36.69 -4.90
CA ILE A 91 7.61 36.38 -6.29
C ILE A 91 8.79 35.41 -6.34
N PHE A 92 9.81 35.62 -5.50
CA PHE A 92 10.96 34.71 -5.42
C PHE A 92 10.56 33.32 -4.93
N VAL A 93 9.72 33.21 -3.90
CA VAL A 93 9.18 31.94 -3.41
C VAL A 93 8.32 31.26 -4.47
N ALA A 94 7.50 32.01 -5.21
CA ALA A 94 6.71 31.47 -6.32
C ALA A 94 7.60 30.97 -7.46
N LEU A 95 8.63 31.72 -7.84
CA LEU A 95 9.58 31.31 -8.88
C LEU A 95 10.41 30.09 -8.44
N VAL A 96 10.89 30.05 -7.21
CA VAL A 96 11.58 28.88 -6.65
C VAL A 96 10.63 27.68 -6.59
N SER A 97 9.37 27.86 -6.22
CA SER A 97 8.37 26.79 -6.21
C SER A 97 8.08 26.28 -7.62
N ILE A 98 7.95 27.15 -8.61
CA ILE A 98 7.78 26.78 -10.02
C ILE A 98 9.01 26.05 -10.57
N LEU A 99 10.22 26.52 -10.22
CA LEU A 99 11.47 25.87 -10.60
C LEU A 99 11.64 24.50 -9.91
N PHE A 100 11.23 24.39 -8.64
CA PHE A 100 11.26 23.14 -7.88
C PHE A 100 10.20 22.14 -8.38
N GLU A 101 9.00 22.61 -8.72
CA GLU A 101 7.97 21.80 -9.37
C GLU A 101 8.43 21.32 -10.76
N ASN A 102 9.06 22.19 -11.57
CA ASN A 102 9.60 21.79 -12.86
C ASN A 102 10.77 20.80 -12.74
N ALA A 103 11.60 20.92 -11.71
CA ALA A 103 12.66 19.96 -11.40
C ALA A 103 12.08 18.61 -10.93
N LEU A 104 11.03 18.61 -10.09
CA LEU A 104 10.32 17.38 -9.70
C LEU A 104 9.60 16.72 -10.88
N ARG A 105 9.07 17.52 -11.82
CA ARG A 105 8.46 17.04 -13.07
C ARG A 105 9.48 16.46 -14.06
N SER A 106 10.78 16.68 -13.87
CA SER A 106 11.83 16.10 -14.75
C SER A 106 12.30 14.71 -14.33
N PHE A 107 11.83 14.17 -13.19
CA PHE A 107 12.13 12.80 -12.76
C PHE A 107 11.01 11.84 -13.21
N GLY A 108 11.25 11.15 -14.32
CA GLY A 108 10.42 10.01 -14.75
C GLY A 108 10.33 8.92 -13.66
N ALA A 109 9.19 8.21 -13.67
CA ALA A 109 8.79 7.06 -12.85
C ALA A 109 8.88 7.18 -11.32
N GLN A 110 8.59 8.36 -10.79
CA GLN A 110 8.14 8.55 -9.40
C GLN A 110 6.88 9.43 -9.36
N ASN A 111 5.89 9.11 -10.21
CA ASN A 111 4.61 9.83 -10.28
C ASN A 111 3.68 9.58 -9.07
N GLY A 112 4.14 8.83 -8.05
CA GLY A 112 3.38 8.49 -6.85
C GLY A 112 2.29 7.44 -7.07
N LEU A 113 2.28 6.75 -8.22
CA LEU A 113 1.36 5.65 -8.53
C LEU A 113 2.03 4.28 -8.35
N ALA A 114 1.24 3.22 -8.50
CA ALA A 114 1.69 1.82 -8.40
C ALA A 114 2.44 1.53 -7.09
N LEU A 115 1.98 2.08 -5.96
CA LEU A 115 2.62 1.88 -4.65
C LEU A 115 2.55 0.41 -4.17
N THR A 116 1.66 -0.36 -4.76
CA THR A 116 1.56 -1.82 -4.74
C THR A 116 1.33 -2.28 -6.18
N PRO A 117 1.55 -3.56 -6.52
CA PRO A 117 1.24 -4.06 -7.85
C PRO A 117 -0.20 -3.71 -8.25
N PRO A 118 -0.44 -3.16 -9.45
CA PRO A 118 -1.79 -2.85 -9.92
C PRO A 118 -2.66 -4.11 -10.02
N MET A 119 -3.96 -3.95 -9.78
CA MET A 119 -4.94 -5.03 -9.93
C MET A 119 -6.13 -4.53 -10.73
N GLY A 120 -6.66 -5.37 -11.61
CA GLY A 120 -7.80 -5.01 -12.43
C GLY A 120 -8.15 -6.07 -13.45
N TRP A 121 -8.71 -5.62 -14.56
CA TRP A 121 -9.12 -6.43 -15.69
C TRP A 121 -8.65 -5.77 -16.99
N ILE A 122 -8.29 -6.56 -18.00
CA ILE A 122 -7.85 -6.10 -19.31
C ILE A 122 -8.50 -6.90 -20.44
N SER A 123 -8.83 -6.23 -21.56
CA SER A 123 -9.68 -6.81 -22.61
C SER A 123 -9.01 -7.83 -23.54
N TRP A 124 -7.68 -7.91 -23.56
CA TRP A 124 -6.96 -8.56 -24.66
C TRP A 124 -7.29 -10.05 -24.86
N LEU A 125 -7.25 -10.88 -23.81
CA LEU A 125 -7.51 -12.31 -23.99
C LEU A 125 -9.01 -12.58 -24.08
N GLN A 126 -9.84 -11.87 -23.32
CA GLN A 126 -11.29 -12.06 -23.34
C GLN A 126 -11.92 -11.67 -24.69
N PHE A 127 -11.54 -10.52 -25.25
CA PHE A 127 -12.17 -10.00 -26.46
C PHE A 127 -11.25 -10.00 -27.69
N GLY A 128 -9.92 -10.02 -27.50
CA GLY A 128 -8.96 -9.87 -28.58
C GLY A 128 -9.31 -8.67 -29.47
N CYS A 129 -9.26 -8.91 -30.78
CA CYS A 129 -9.71 -7.95 -31.79
C CYS A 129 -11.10 -8.33 -32.37
N GLN A 130 -12.00 -8.88 -31.55
CA GLN A 130 -13.35 -9.25 -31.98
C GLN A 130 -14.22 -8.00 -32.16
N ILE A 131 -14.09 -7.35 -33.31
CA ILE A 131 -14.77 -6.09 -33.65
C ILE A 131 -16.13 -6.28 -34.35
N ASP A 132 -16.45 -7.50 -34.77
CA ASP A 132 -17.74 -7.79 -35.41
C ASP A 132 -18.87 -7.83 -34.36
N CYS A 133 -19.68 -6.78 -34.36
CA CYS A 133 -20.83 -6.60 -33.47
C CYS A 133 -22.17 -6.98 -34.11
N SER A 134 -22.18 -7.72 -35.22
CA SER A 134 -23.41 -8.15 -35.93
C SER A 134 -24.38 -8.92 -35.03
N LYS A 135 -23.86 -9.62 -34.01
CA LYS A 135 -24.64 -10.35 -33.00
C LYS A 135 -24.96 -9.50 -31.76
N GLY A 136 -24.77 -8.18 -31.81
CA GLY A 136 -25.00 -7.22 -30.73
C GLY A 136 -23.73 -6.78 -30.01
N LEU A 137 -23.78 -5.57 -29.44
CA LEU A 137 -22.60 -4.90 -28.84
C LEU A 137 -22.00 -5.66 -27.64
N LYS A 138 -22.81 -6.41 -26.89
CA LYS A 138 -22.34 -7.24 -25.75
C LYS A 138 -21.46 -8.43 -26.16
N ASN A 139 -21.43 -8.75 -27.46
CA ASN A 139 -20.75 -9.91 -28.04
C ASN A 139 -19.50 -9.54 -28.86
N CYS A 140 -19.07 -8.28 -28.81
CA CYS A 140 -17.86 -7.78 -29.45
C CYS A 140 -17.12 -6.84 -28.51
N PHE A 141 -15.92 -6.40 -28.88
CA PHE A 141 -15.16 -5.42 -28.12
C PHE A 141 -15.78 -4.01 -28.29
N SER A 142 -16.69 -3.65 -27.39
CA SER A 142 -17.46 -2.40 -27.39
C SER A 142 -17.59 -1.78 -25.99
N GLU A 143 -18.02 -0.52 -25.90
CA GLU A 143 -18.29 0.15 -24.62
C GLU A 143 -19.36 -0.59 -23.79
N GLN A 144 -20.37 -1.18 -24.42
CA GLN A 144 -21.41 -1.94 -23.70
C GLN A 144 -20.86 -3.24 -23.10
N ALA A 145 -20.03 -3.97 -23.84
CA ALA A 145 -19.38 -5.18 -23.33
C ALA A 145 -18.45 -4.85 -22.15
N ILE A 146 -17.73 -3.72 -22.22
CA ILE A 146 -16.88 -3.25 -21.12
C ILE A 146 -17.72 -2.86 -19.90
N LEU A 147 -18.85 -2.16 -20.08
CA LEU A 147 -19.74 -1.80 -18.98
C LEU A 147 -20.36 -3.03 -18.30
N ASP A 148 -20.70 -4.07 -19.07
CA ASP A 148 -21.20 -5.33 -18.51
C ASP A 148 -20.13 -5.99 -17.61
N ILE A 149 -18.86 -6.06 -18.05
CA ILE A 149 -17.77 -6.60 -17.21
C ILE A 149 -17.51 -5.70 -16.00
N ALA A 150 -17.59 -4.38 -16.17
CA ALA A 150 -17.42 -3.42 -15.08
C ALA A 150 -18.51 -3.53 -14.01
N GLU A 151 -19.74 -3.90 -14.40
CA GLU A 151 -20.82 -4.20 -13.46
C GLU A 151 -20.45 -5.40 -12.59
N HIS A 152 -19.94 -6.49 -13.18
CA HIS A 152 -19.48 -7.66 -12.43
C HIS A 152 -18.26 -7.36 -11.54
N LEU A 153 -17.32 -6.52 -11.98
CA LEU A 153 -16.22 -6.08 -11.10
C LEU A 153 -16.75 -5.42 -9.82
N VAL A 154 -17.87 -4.71 -9.89
CA VAL A 154 -18.48 -4.03 -8.73
C VAL A 154 -19.37 -4.98 -7.94
N ALA A 155 -20.33 -5.64 -8.61
CA ALA A 155 -21.38 -6.42 -7.98
C ALA A 155 -20.83 -7.69 -7.30
N ASP A 156 -19.79 -8.30 -7.88
CA ASP A 156 -19.27 -9.58 -7.42
C ASP A 156 -18.05 -9.44 -6.49
N GLY A 157 -17.77 -8.22 -6.01
CA GLY A 157 -16.77 -7.95 -4.97
C GLY A 157 -15.33 -7.76 -5.43
N TYR A 158 -15.02 -7.87 -6.73
CA TYR A 158 -13.65 -7.71 -7.24
C TYR A 158 -13.07 -6.32 -6.98
N ARG A 159 -13.84 -5.26 -7.20
CA ARG A 159 -13.44 -3.88 -6.91
C ARG A 159 -13.05 -3.73 -5.45
N ASP A 160 -13.86 -4.28 -4.56
CA ASP A 160 -13.67 -4.17 -3.11
C ASP A 160 -12.46 -5.00 -2.65
N ALA A 161 -12.16 -6.10 -3.34
CA ALA A 161 -10.92 -6.87 -3.20
C ALA A 161 -9.68 -6.16 -3.80
N GLY A 162 -9.87 -5.06 -4.53
CA GLY A 162 -8.79 -4.20 -5.05
C GLY A 162 -8.61 -4.22 -6.57
N TYR A 163 -9.39 -5.00 -7.33
CA TYR A 163 -9.39 -5.01 -8.79
C TYR A 163 -10.10 -3.77 -9.35
N ILE A 164 -9.41 -2.64 -9.37
CA ILE A 164 -10.01 -1.33 -9.67
C ILE A 164 -9.74 -0.82 -11.09
N TYR A 165 -8.75 -1.37 -11.80
CA TYR A 165 -8.43 -0.93 -13.16
C TYR A 165 -9.25 -1.70 -14.19
N MET A 166 -9.86 -1.01 -15.13
CA MET A 166 -10.55 -1.54 -16.31
C MET A 166 -9.79 -1.07 -17.55
N ASN A 167 -8.97 -1.95 -18.11
CA ASN A 167 -8.02 -1.63 -19.16
C ASN A 167 -8.52 -2.08 -20.54
N LEU A 168 -8.67 -1.15 -21.46
CA LEU A 168 -8.94 -1.44 -22.87
C LEU A 168 -7.61 -1.64 -23.60
N ASP A 169 -7.44 -2.81 -24.21
CA ASP A 169 -6.29 -3.17 -25.03
C ASP A 169 -6.48 -2.77 -26.51
N ASP A 170 -5.68 -3.29 -27.43
CA ASP A 170 -5.71 -2.97 -28.87
C ASP A 170 -7.11 -3.13 -29.50
N CYS A 171 -7.30 -2.54 -30.68
CA CYS A 171 -8.54 -2.54 -31.46
C CYS A 171 -9.70 -1.70 -30.87
N TRP A 172 -9.46 -0.79 -29.93
CA TRP A 172 -10.51 0.12 -29.42
C TRP A 172 -10.76 1.32 -30.35
N SER A 173 -9.73 1.76 -31.09
CA SER A 173 -9.77 3.01 -31.84
C SER A 173 -10.43 2.85 -33.21
N SER A 174 -10.80 3.97 -33.81
CA SER A 174 -11.03 4.07 -35.24
C SER A 174 -9.73 3.80 -36.00
N HIS A 175 -9.83 3.35 -37.25
CA HIS A 175 -8.68 3.26 -38.16
C HIS A 175 -8.15 4.63 -38.62
N ARG A 176 -8.90 5.70 -38.37
CA ARG A 176 -8.53 7.07 -38.73
C ARG A 176 -8.46 7.95 -37.50
N ARG A 177 -7.51 8.88 -37.53
CA ARG A 177 -7.44 10.02 -36.60
C ARG A 177 -8.43 11.11 -37.04
N ASP A 178 -8.78 12.01 -36.15
CA ASP A 178 -9.62 13.16 -36.47
C ASP A 178 -8.89 14.17 -37.39
N GLN A 179 -9.60 15.23 -37.79
CA GLN A 179 -9.04 16.31 -38.63
C GLN A 179 -7.84 17.05 -38.00
N ASN A 180 -7.68 16.97 -36.67
CA ASN A 180 -6.56 17.56 -35.92
C ASN A 180 -5.44 16.52 -35.66
N GLY A 181 -5.58 15.30 -36.17
CA GLY A 181 -4.66 14.19 -35.95
C GLY A 181 -4.74 13.53 -34.57
N ARG A 182 -5.83 13.73 -33.81
CA ARG A 182 -6.06 13.03 -32.53
C ARG A 182 -6.62 11.63 -32.74
N LEU A 183 -6.31 10.73 -31.81
CA LEU A 183 -6.95 9.41 -31.76
C LEU A 183 -8.46 9.57 -31.55
N MET A 184 -9.23 8.67 -32.17
CA MET A 184 -10.67 8.60 -32.01
C MET A 184 -11.05 7.17 -31.64
N ALA A 185 -12.07 7.02 -30.80
CA ALA A 185 -12.71 5.73 -30.60
C ALA A 185 -13.42 5.30 -31.88
N ASP A 186 -13.64 4.00 -32.06
CA ASP A 186 -14.53 3.51 -33.10
C ASP A 186 -15.98 4.00 -32.82
N PRO A 187 -16.60 4.76 -33.74
CA PRO A 187 -17.89 5.40 -33.46
C PRO A 187 -19.07 4.42 -33.41
N ILE A 188 -18.91 3.19 -33.90
CA ILE A 188 -19.96 2.16 -33.85
C ILE A 188 -19.88 1.42 -32.52
N ARG A 189 -18.66 1.10 -32.08
CA ARG A 189 -18.42 0.29 -30.87
C ARG A 189 -18.33 1.12 -29.60
N PHE A 190 -17.95 2.40 -29.73
CA PHE A 190 -17.84 3.38 -28.65
C PHE A 190 -18.56 4.69 -29.02
N PRO A 191 -19.88 4.65 -29.32
CA PRO A 191 -20.63 5.81 -29.82
C PRO A 191 -20.65 7.01 -28.86
N HIS A 192 -20.52 6.78 -27.55
CA HIS A 192 -20.44 7.88 -26.57
C HIS A 192 -19.00 8.39 -26.36
N GLY A 193 -18.00 7.65 -26.85
CA GLY A 193 -16.58 7.98 -26.78
C GLY A 193 -15.91 7.63 -25.44
N ILE A 194 -14.56 7.59 -25.47
CA ILE A 194 -13.75 7.11 -24.34
C ILE A 194 -13.89 7.98 -23.08
N LYS A 195 -14.04 9.30 -23.23
CA LYS A 195 -14.23 10.18 -22.07
C LYS A 195 -15.50 9.82 -21.29
N TRP A 196 -16.61 9.58 -21.98
CA TRP A 196 -17.87 9.17 -21.36
C TRP A 196 -17.71 7.81 -20.66
N LEU A 197 -17.06 6.85 -21.32
CA LEU A 197 -16.78 5.54 -20.72
C LEU A 197 -15.93 5.67 -19.44
N GLY A 198 -14.90 6.52 -19.47
CA GLY A 198 -14.08 6.83 -18.31
C GLY A 198 -14.90 7.38 -17.15
N GLN A 199 -15.78 8.34 -17.41
CA GLN A 199 -16.67 8.92 -16.40
C GLN A 199 -17.61 7.86 -15.79
N GLU A 200 -18.15 6.96 -16.61
CA GLU A 200 -19.06 5.90 -16.13
C GLU A 200 -18.32 4.85 -15.29
N LEU A 201 -17.06 4.54 -15.61
CA LEU A 201 -16.18 3.71 -14.78
C LEU A 201 -15.79 4.42 -13.48
N HIS A 202 -15.45 5.71 -13.51
CA HIS A 202 -15.11 6.49 -12.32
C HIS A 202 -16.30 6.58 -11.35
N ARG A 203 -17.53 6.72 -11.85
CA ARG A 203 -18.75 6.72 -11.04
C ARG A 203 -18.97 5.40 -10.28
N ARG A 204 -18.36 4.31 -10.74
CA ARG A 204 -18.34 2.98 -10.09
C ARG A 204 -17.16 2.78 -9.13
N GLY A 205 -16.28 3.75 -8.99
CA GLY A 205 -15.04 3.62 -8.23
C GLY A 205 -13.97 2.80 -8.95
N LEU A 206 -14.11 2.60 -10.26
CA LEU A 206 -13.09 1.98 -11.12
C LEU A 206 -12.20 3.04 -11.76
N LYS A 207 -11.13 2.59 -12.42
CA LYS A 207 -10.13 3.39 -13.13
C LYS A 207 -10.07 2.95 -14.58
N LEU A 208 -9.98 3.90 -15.51
CA LEU A 208 -9.88 3.60 -16.94
C LEU A 208 -8.43 3.42 -17.35
N GLY A 209 -8.09 2.26 -17.90
CA GLY A 209 -6.85 2.05 -18.63
C GLY A 209 -7.06 2.05 -20.14
N MET A 210 -6.11 2.61 -20.87
CA MET A 210 -6.10 2.63 -22.33
C MET A 210 -4.82 2.00 -22.89
N TYR A 211 -4.86 1.70 -24.18
CA TYR A 211 -3.74 1.15 -24.93
C TYR A 211 -3.30 2.09 -26.06
N THR A 212 -1.99 2.16 -26.26
CA THR A 212 -1.37 2.71 -27.46
C THR A 212 -0.08 1.96 -27.78
N ASN A 213 0.59 2.37 -28.85
CA ASN A 213 1.85 1.82 -29.32
C ASN A 213 2.82 2.97 -29.68
N ILE A 214 4.10 2.88 -29.31
CA ILE A 214 5.10 3.92 -29.66
C ILE A 214 5.45 3.95 -31.16
N GLY A 215 5.09 2.91 -31.90
CA GLY A 215 5.25 2.84 -33.34
C GLY A 215 4.13 3.49 -34.12
N SER A 216 4.26 3.42 -35.44
CA SER A 216 3.33 4.05 -36.38
C SER A 216 1.94 3.41 -36.37
N LYS A 217 1.87 2.13 -36.02
CA LYS A 217 0.65 1.35 -35.88
C LYS A 217 0.68 0.51 -34.61
N THR A 218 -0.49 0.17 -34.09
CA THR A 218 -0.64 -0.87 -33.08
C THR A 218 -0.34 -2.25 -33.68
N CYS A 219 -0.21 -3.28 -32.85
CA CYS A 219 0.10 -4.62 -33.34
C CYS A 219 -0.99 -5.17 -34.29
N MET A 220 -2.24 -4.75 -34.09
CA MET A 220 -3.38 -5.08 -34.97
C MET A 220 -3.59 -4.08 -36.12
N GLY A 221 -2.65 -3.15 -36.33
CA GLY A 221 -2.66 -2.24 -37.50
C GLY A 221 -3.50 -0.97 -37.34
N TYR A 222 -3.98 -0.65 -36.14
CA TYR A 222 -4.66 0.61 -35.83
C TYR A 222 -3.65 1.76 -35.68
N PRO A 223 -4.07 3.04 -35.69
CA PRO A 223 -3.15 4.16 -35.51
C PRO A 223 -2.36 4.06 -34.19
N GLY A 224 -1.03 3.93 -34.28
CA GLY A 224 -0.13 4.04 -33.13
C GLY A 224 0.20 5.50 -32.82
N SER A 225 0.81 5.76 -31.66
CA SER A 225 1.24 7.10 -31.30
C SER A 225 2.36 7.63 -32.18
N GLY A 226 3.32 6.79 -32.59
CA GLY A 226 4.35 7.17 -33.56
C GLY A 226 5.01 8.51 -33.23
N GLU A 227 4.84 9.49 -34.13
CA GLU A 227 5.34 10.86 -33.95
C GLU A 227 4.36 11.81 -33.23
N ASN A 228 3.14 11.36 -32.90
CA ASN A 228 2.09 12.10 -32.20
C ASN A 228 2.10 11.88 -30.66
N ILE A 229 3.21 11.40 -30.08
CA ILE A 229 3.29 11.03 -28.64
C ILE A 229 2.75 12.11 -27.70
N GLU A 230 3.16 13.38 -27.87
CA GLU A 230 2.69 14.48 -27.03
C GLU A 230 1.19 14.72 -27.17
N LYS A 231 0.69 14.75 -28.41
CA LYS A 231 -0.72 14.96 -28.71
C LYS A 231 -1.59 13.83 -28.17
N ASP A 232 -1.12 12.59 -28.27
CA ASP A 232 -1.84 11.44 -27.75
C ASP A 232 -1.84 11.42 -26.23
N ALA A 233 -0.73 11.79 -25.58
CA ALA A 233 -0.68 11.95 -24.12
C ALA A 233 -1.72 12.99 -23.64
N GLU A 234 -1.80 14.15 -24.29
CA GLU A 234 -2.84 15.16 -24.03
C GLU A 234 -4.25 14.60 -24.26
N THR A 235 -4.43 13.82 -25.33
CA THR A 235 -5.72 13.19 -25.66
C THR A 235 -6.17 12.25 -24.54
N PHE A 236 -5.30 11.33 -24.09
CA PHE A 236 -5.60 10.41 -22.99
C PHE A 236 -5.87 11.17 -21.67
N ALA A 237 -5.09 12.21 -21.37
CA ALA A 237 -5.33 13.03 -20.18
C ALA A 237 -6.69 13.76 -20.24
N SER A 238 -7.08 14.27 -21.41
CA SER A 238 -8.36 14.96 -21.62
C SER A 238 -9.58 14.04 -21.49
N TRP A 239 -9.40 12.75 -21.76
CA TRP A 239 -10.38 11.68 -21.53
C TRP A 239 -10.35 11.12 -20.11
N GLU A 240 -9.50 11.68 -19.25
CA GLU A 240 -9.39 11.29 -17.84
C GLU A 240 -8.94 9.83 -17.65
N VAL A 241 -8.05 9.35 -18.53
CA VAL A 241 -7.42 8.02 -18.42
C VAL A 241 -6.53 7.92 -17.18
N ASP A 242 -6.54 6.78 -16.48
CA ASP A 242 -5.78 6.53 -15.25
C ASP A 242 -4.55 5.63 -15.46
N MET A 243 -4.54 4.84 -16.52
CA MET A 243 -3.45 3.94 -16.90
C MET A 243 -3.28 3.90 -18.41
N LEU A 244 -2.03 3.84 -18.88
CA LEU A 244 -1.71 3.67 -20.29
C LEU A 244 -0.76 2.49 -20.46
N LYS A 245 -1.20 1.46 -21.18
CA LYS A 245 -0.33 0.41 -21.73
C LYS A 245 0.24 0.91 -23.05
N VAL A 246 1.56 0.80 -23.19
CA VAL A 246 2.29 1.28 -24.35
C VAL A 246 3.11 0.15 -24.95
N ASP A 247 2.77 -0.19 -26.18
CA ASP A 247 3.33 -1.31 -26.91
C ASP A 247 4.39 -0.90 -27.95
N GLY A 248 5.07 -1.86 -28.58
CA GLY A 248 6.28 -1.62 -29.37
C GLY A 248 6.30 -2.10 -30.82
N CYS A 249 5.17 -2.59 -31.36
CA CYS A 249 5.07 -2.98 -32.78
C CYS A 249 5.32 -1.81 -33.77
N PHE A 250 5.70 -2.13 -35.02
CA PHE A 250 5.81 -1.18 -36.14
C PHE A 250 6.71 0.05 -35.88
N THR A 251 7.84 -0.17 -35.20
CA THR A 251 8.91 0.81 -34.98
C THR A 251 10.24 0.11 -34.76
N ASP A 252 11.34 0.81 -35.03
CA ASP A 252 12.69 0.30 -34.79
C ASP A 252 12.99 0.26 -33.29
N LYS A 253 13.54 -0.86 -32.81
CA LYS A 253 13.98 -1.07 -31.42
C LYS A 253 15.01 -0.03 -30.98
N SER A 254 15.83 0.48 -31.90
CA SER A 254 16.82 1.54 -31.63
C SER A 254 16.17 2.82 -31.06
N THR A 255 14.88 3.05 -31.38
CA THR A 255 14.13 4.23 -30.94
C THR A 255 13.48 4.06 -29.56
N PHE A 256 13.48 2.87 -28.96
CA PHE A 256 12.76 2.66 -27.69
C PHE A 256 13.33 3.46 -26.54
N SER A 257 14.66 3.61 -26.50
CA SER A 257 15.39 4.41 -25.51
C SER A 257 15.06 5.89 -25.55
N THR A 258 14.41 6.37 -26.63
CA THR A 258 13.93 7.74 -26.76
C THR A 258 12.40 7.82 -26.65
N LYS A 259 11.66 6.93 -27.33
CA LYS A 259 10.19 7.00 -27.42
C LYS A 259 9.46 6.63 -26.12
N TYR A 260 9.88 5.60 -25.39
CA TYR A 260 9.25 5.29 -24.09
C TYR A 260 9.48 6.41 -23.07
N PRO A 261 10.70 6.94 -22.87
CA PRO A 261 10.91 8.11 -22.03
C PRO A 261 10.16 9.36 -22.50
N LYS A 262 10.04 9.57 -23.82
CA LYS A 262 9.26 10.67 -24.40
C LYS A 262 7.78 10.56 -24.01
N MET A 263 7.18 9.37 -24.11
CA MET A 263 5.80 9.13 -23.66
C MET A 263 5.64 9.38 -22.15
N ALA A 264 6.54 8.85 -21.31
CA ALA A 264 6.50 9.09 -19.88
C ALA A 264 6.55 10.60 -19.52
N LYS A 265 7.43 11.35 -20.20
CA LYS A 265 7.55 12.80 -20.04
C LYS A 265 6.29 13.53 -20.51
N ALA A 266 5.75 13.16 -21.67
CA ALA A 266 4.54 13.74 -22.23
C ALA A 266 3.34 13.55 -21.28
N LEU A 267 3.16 12.34 -20.75
CA LEU A 267 2.11 12.07 -19.75
C LEU A 267 2.27 12.95 -18.51
N ASN A 268 3.49 13.11 -17.99
CA ASN A 268 3.73 13.97 -16.83
C ASN A 268 3.42 15.45 -17.11
N PHE A 269 3.72 15.94 -18.32
CA PHE A 269 3.42 17.32 -18.71
C PHE A 269 1.92 17.64 -18.76
N THR A 270 1.06 16.64 -18.96
CA THR A 270 -0.40 16.84 -18.93
C THR A 270 -0.92 17.25 -17.56
N GLY A 271 -0.14 17.00 -16.48
CA GLY A 271 -0.55 17.23 -15.10
C GLY A 271 -1.48 16.16 -14.53
N ARG A 272 -2.00 15.24 -15.35
CA ARG A 272 -2.79 14.08 -14.87
C ARG A 272 -1.84 12.94 -14.49
N LYS A 273 -2.07 12.34 -13.31
CA LYS A 273 -1.35 11.14 -12.89
C LYS A 273 -1.86 9.92 -13.64
N ILE A 274 -1.10 9.45 -14.63
CA ILE A 274 -1.40 8.27 -15.44
C ILE A 274 -0.35 7.20 -15.15
N LEU A 275 -0.79 5.98 -14.80
CA LEU A 275 0.09 4.83 -14.58
C LEU A 275 0.61 4.34 -15.92
N LEU A 276 1.92 4.24 -16.10
CA LEU A 276 2.53 3.82 -17.36
C LEU A 276 2.97 2.36 -17.32
N SER A 277 2.33 1.52 -18.13
CA SER A 277 2.75 0.13 -18.42
C SER A 277 3.49 0.08 -19.75
N CYS A 278 4.73 -0.43 -19.74
CA CYS A 278 5.60 -0.45 -20.91
C CYS A 278 5.85 -1.89 -21.40
N SER A 279 5.60 -2.18 -22.67
CA SER A 279 6.03 -3.45 -23.27
C SER A 279 7.52 -3.51 -23.65
N TRP A 280 8.30 -2.49 -23.27
CA TRP A 280 9.68 -2.30 -23.72
C TRP A 280 10.57 -3.54 -23.59
N PRO A 281 10.73 -4.17 -22.40
CA PRO A 281 11.68 -5.27 -22.26
C PRO A 281 11.38 -6.46 -23.18
N TYR A 282 10.10 -6.81 -23.35
CA TYR A 282 9.67 -7.91 -24.23
C TYR A 282 10.26 -7.80 -25.64
N TYR A 283 10.17 -6.63 -26.28
CA TYR A 283 10.65 -6.45 -27.65
C TYR A 283 12.17 -6.42 -27.78
N THR A 284 12.89 -6.13 -26.69
CA THR A 284 14.37 -6.12 -26.67
C THR A 284 14.97 -7.45 -26.24
N TYR A 285 14.20 -8.35 -25.62
CA TYR A 285 14.69 -9.67 -25.24
C TYR A 285 15.07 -10.53 -26.47
N PRO A 286 16.16 -11.34 -26.44
CA PRO A 286 17.10 -11.58 -25.33
C PRO A 286 18.27 -10.59 -25.21
N GLU A 287 18.33 -9.54 -26.04
CA GLU A 287 19.28 -8.46 -25.83
C GLU A 287 19.00 -7.82 -24.47
N LYS A 288 20.03 -7.55 -23.65
CA LYS A 288 19.86 -7.09 -22.26
C LYS A 288 19.01 -5.81 -22.22
N PRO A 289 17.73 -5.87 -21.77
CA PRO A 289 16.90 -4.69 -21.72
C PRO A 289 17.51 -3.66 -20.75
N PRO A 290 17.43 -2.35 -21.04
CA PRO A 290 18.02 -1.32 -20.19
C PRO A 290 17.14 -1.05 -18.96
N TYR A 291 17.02 -2.03 -18.05
CA TYR A 291 16.17 -1.96 -16.86
C TYR A 291 16.35 -0.70 -16.00
N PRO A 292 17.56 -0.13 -15.82
CA PRO A 292 17.70 1.15 -15.12
C PRO A 292 16.91 2.29 -15.78
N LEU A 293 16.87 2.32 -17.12
CA LEU A 293 16.12 3.32 -17.88
C LEU A 293 14.62 3.00 -17.90
N ILE A 294 14.25 1.74 -18.07
CA ILE A 294 12.85 1.27 -17.99
C ILE A 294 12.24 1.62 -16.62
N ALA A 295 12.91 1.24 -15.53
CA ALA A 295 12.46 1.52 -14.16
C ALA A 295 12.41 3.02 -13.84
N LYS A 296 13.23 3.83 -14.53
CA LYS A 296 13.18 5.29 -14.46
C LYS A 296 12.02 5.90 -15.26
N HIS A 297 11.37 5.20 -16.19
CA HIS A 297 10.33 5.82 -17.01
C HIS A 297 8.96 5.11 -16.96
N CYS A 298 8.90 3.87 -16.48
CA CYS A 298 7.70 3.06 -16.45
C CYS A 298 7.32 2.67 -15.01
N ASN A 299 6.02 2.57 -14.72
CA ASN A 299 5.53 2.06 -13.44
C ASN A 299 5.52 0.52 -13.40
N MET A 300 5.33 -0.09 -14.56
CA MET A 300 5.40 -1.53 -14.74
C MET A 300 5.84 -1.87 -16.16
N TRP A 301 6.35 -3.08 -16.38
CA TRP A 301 6.82 -3.48 -17.69
C TRP A 301 6.69 -4.98 -17.98
N ARG A 302 6.21 -5.30 -19.18
CA ARG A 302 6.11 -6.68 -19.69
C ARG A 302 7.49 -7.20 -20.05
N ASN A 303 7.89 -8.29 -19.39
CA ASN A 303 9.22 -8.86 -19.55
C ASN A 303 9.32 -9.92 -20.64
N TYR A 304 8.23 -10.65 -20.87
CA TYR A 304 8.23 -11.87 -21.69
C TYR A 304 7.01 -11.93 -22.61
N GLN A 305 6.87 -13.03 -23.35
CA GLN A 305 5.81 -13.27 -24.33
C GLN A 305 4.41 -13.14 -23.75
N ASP A 306 3.45 -12.87 -24.63
CA ASP A 306 2.04 -12.84 -24.28
C ASP A 306 1.57 -14.19 -23.75
N VAL A 307 0.94 -14.15 -22.58
CA VAL A 307 0.32 -15.33 -21.99
C VAL A 307 -0.82 -15.79 -22.88
N GLN A 308 -0.82 -17.07 -23.20
CA GLN A 308 -1.89 -17.75 -23.88
C GLN A 308 -2.79 -18.44 -22.86
N MET A 309 -4.06 -18.65 -23.20
CA MET A 309 -5.04 -19.32 -22.33
C MET A 309 -4.80 -20.83 -22.17
N ASN A 310 -3.57 -21.27 -21.90
CA ASN A 310 -3.21 -22.67 -21.69
C ASN A 310 -2.04 -22.80 -20.70
N TRP A 311 -1.92 -23.99 -20.11
CA TRP A 311 -0.94 -24.27 -19.06
C TRP A 311 0.51 -24.12 -19.51
N ASN A 312 0.84 -24.57 -20.74
CA ASN A 312 2.19 -24.49 -21.26
C ASN A 312 2.71 -23.04 -21.32
N SER A 313 1.87 -22.09 -21.71
CA SER A 313 2.25 -20.67 -21.74
C SER A 313 2.51 -20.10 -20.33
N ILE A 314 1.69 -20.48 -19.34
CA ILE A 314 1.92 -20.11 -17.93
C ILE A 314 3.28 -20.65 -17.47
N MET A 315 3.58 -21.91 -17.78
CA MET A 315 4.85 -22.55 -17.41
C MET A 315 6.07 -21.86 -18.05
N GLN A 316 5.98 -21.47 -19.32
CA GLN A 316 7.06 -20.74 -19.99
C GLN A 316 7.35 -19.39 -19.33
N ILE A 317 6.31 -18.68 -18.87
CA ILE A 317 6.47 -17.43 -18.11
C ILE A 317 7.12 -17.72 -16.75
N ILE A 318 6.65 -18.75 -16.03
CA ILE A 318 7.25 -19.14 -14.75
C ILE A 318 8.75 -19.45 -14.92
N ASP A 319 9.11 -20.21 -15.95
CA ASP A 319 10.49 -20.56 -16.27
C ASP A 319 11.35 -19.35 -16.62
N PHE A 320 10.79 -18.39 -17.35
CA PHE A 320 11.46 -17.12 -17.62
C PHE A 320 11.77 -16.34 -16.33
N TYR A 321 10.79 -16.20 -15.43
CA TYR A 321 10.97 -15.49 -14.17
C TYR A 321 11.97 -16.20 -13.25
N GLU A 322 11.92 -17.53 -13.21
CA GLU A 322 12.88 -18.36 -12.47
C GLU A 322 14.30 -18.15 -13.00
N ALA A 323 14.51 -18.25 -14.31
CA ALA A 323 15.83 -18.12 -14.93
C ALA A 323 16.42 -16.71 -14.77
N ASN A 324 15.57 -15.68 -14.69
CA ASN A 324 16.00 -14.27 -14.66
C ASN A 324 15.83 -13.60 -13.29
N GLN A 325 15.48 -14.35 -12.24
CA GLN A 325 15.04 -13.81 -10.94
C GLN A 325 16.04 -12.83 -10.30
N ASN A 326 17.35 -13.05 -10.46
CA ASN A 326 18.37 -12.19 -9.87
C ASN A 326 18.42 -10.81 -10.54
N LEU A 327 18.22 -10.77 -11.86
CA LEU A 327 18.15 -9.52 -12.61
C LEU A 327 16.84 -8.80 -12.30
N LEU A 328 15.72 -9.51 -12.43
CA LEU A 328 14.38 -8.96 -12.28
C LEU A 328 14.13 -8.41 -10.87
N ALA A 329 14.60 -9.09 -9.82
CA ALA A 329 14.42 -8.65 -8.44
C ALA A 329 15.12 -7.31 -8.13
N ASN A 330 16.20 -6.95 -8.84
CA ASN A 330 16.92 -5.69 -8.60
C ASN A 330 16.12 -4.45 -9.01
N PHE A 331 15.14 -4.62 -9.89
CA PHE A 331 14.30 -3.54 -10.41
C PHE A 331 12.84 -3.65 -9.96
N HIS A 332 12.51 -4.65 -9.15
CA HIS A 332 11.16 -4.89 -8.66
C HIS A 332 10.97 -4.25 -7.27
N LYS A 333 10.22 -3.15 -7.22
CA LYS A 333 9.96 -2.44 -5.96
C LYS A 333 8.74 -1.53 -6.10
N ARG A 334 8.33 -0.94 -4.97
CA ARG A 334 7.28 0.08 -4.90
C ARG A 334 7.36 1.11 -6.04
N GLY A 335 6.30 1.20 -6.85
CA GLY A 335 6.20 2.08 -8.01
C GLY A 335 6.77 1.52 -9.33
N GLN A 336 7.39 0.35 -9.30
CA GLN A 336 8.23 -0.23 -10.36
C GLN A 336 8.10 -1.77 -10.39
N TRP A 337 7.20 -2.27 -11.22
CA TRP A 337 6.81 -3.70 -11.19
C TRP A 337 7.18 -4.45 -12.46
N ASN A 338 7.76 -5.64 -12.28
CA ASN A 338 7.79 -6.63 -13.35
C ASN A 338 6.36 -7.07 -13.67
N ASP A 339 6.05 -7.26 -14.95
CA ASP A 339 4.75 -7.74 -15.41
C ASP A 339 4.89 -9.10 -16.09
N ALA A 340 4.25 -10.11 -15.49
CA ALA A 340 4.21 -11.49 -15.98
C ALA A 340 3.01 -11.75 -16.91
N ASP A 341 2.35 -10.69 -17.35
CA ASP A 341 1.12 -10.72 -18.12
C ASP A 341 -0.09 -11.20 -17.32
N MET A 342 -1.23 -11.25 -18.00
CA MET A 342 -2.56 -11.48 -17.43
C MET A 342 -2.76 -12.81 -16.70
N LEU A 343 -3.69 -12.79 -15.73
CA LEU A 343 -4.32 -13.98 -15.19
C LEU A 343 -5.32 -14.53 -16.21
N VAL A 344 -5.15 -15.81 -16.59
CA VAL A 344 -6.03 -16.50 -17.56
C VAL A 344 -6.98 -17.49 -16.87
N ILE A 345 -7.18 -17.29 -15.57
CA ILE A 345 -8.13 -18.00 -14.71
C ILE A 345 -9.54 -17.81 -15.27
N GLY A 346 -10.26 -18.91 -15.51
CA GLY A 346 -11.50 -18.90 -16.29
C GLY A 346 -11.37 -19.52 -17.68
N SER A 347 -10.15 -19.75 -18.17
CA SER A 347 -9.94 -20.49 -19.41
C SER A 347 -10.46 -21.92 -19.30
N PRO A 348 -11.21 -22.43 -20.29
CA PRO A 348 -11.67 -23.82 -20.31
C PRO A 348 -10.52 -24.83 -20.52
N LYS A 349 -9.31 -24.35 -20.84
CA LYS A 349 -8.11 -25.19 -21.02
C LYS A 349 -7.26 -25.30 -19.75
N LEU A 350 -7.74 -24.78 -18.63
CA LEU A 350 -7.07 -24.88 -17.34
C LEU A 350 -7.89 -25.67 -16.34
N THR A 351 -7.21 -26.44 -15.50
CA THR A 351 -7.82 -27.02 -14.30
C THR A 351 -7.88 -25.99 -13.17
N ASN A 352 -8.71 -26.24 -12.14
CA ASN A 352 -8.75 -25.39 -10.96
C ASN A 352 -7.39 -25.35 -10.23
N ASP A 353 -6.64 -26.46 -10.21
CA ASP A 353 -5.31 -26.54 -9.62
C ASP A 353 -4.32 -25.63 -10.36
N GLN A 354 -4.36 -25.61 -11.70
CA GLN A 354 -3.54 -24.73 -12.54
C GLN A 354 -3.92 -23.25 -12.34
N ALA A 355 -5.22 -22.96 -12.24
CA ALA A 355 -5.71 -21.60 -11.95
C ALA A 355 -5.23 -21.10 -10.58
N GLN A 356 -5.32 -21.96 -9.55
CA GLN A 356 -4.84 -21.64 -8.21
C GLN A 356 -3.31 -21.49 -8.17
N ALA A 357 -2.58 -22.31 -8.94
CA ALA A 357 -1.14 -22.19 -9.09
C ALA A 357 -0.73 -20.87 -9.74
N GLN A 358 -1.40 -20.45 -10.83
CA GLN A 358 -1.14 -19.14 -11.46
C GLN A 358 -1.35 -18.00 -10.45
N MET A 359 -2.49 -17.98 -9.76
CA MET A 359 -2.80 -16.94 -8.76
C MET A 359 -1.74 -16.88 -7.65
N ALA A 360 -1.36 -18.03 -7.09
CA ALA A 360 -0.37 -18.11 -6.01
C ALA A 360 1.03 -17.65 -6.47
N ILE A 361 1.46 -18.07 -7.66
CA ILE A 361 2.78 -17.73 -8.20
C ILE A 361 2.84 -16.26 -8.59
N TRP A 362 1.82 -15.70 -9.25
CA TRP A 362 1.77 -14.27 -9.54
C TRP A 362 1.75 -13.44 -8.26
N SER A 363 1.05 -13.92 -7.23
CA SER A 363 1.00 -13.26 -5.93
C SER A 363 2.37 -13.20 -5.26
N ILE A 364 3.11 -14.32 -5.18
CA ILE A 364 4.44 -14.34 -4.55
C ILE A 364 5.51 -13.63 -5.39
N LEU A 365 5.37 -13.60 -6.72
CA LEU A 365 6.24 -12.80 -7.58
C LEU A 365 5.99 -11.29 -7.42
N GLY A 366 4.89 -10.86 -6.80
CA GLY A 366 4.57 -9.44 -6.64
C GLY A 366 4.26 -8.73 -7.96
N VAL A 367 3.82 -9.46 -8.98
CA VAL A 367 3.49 -8.88 -10.29
C VAL A 367 2.04 -8.37 -10.31
N PRO A 368 1.66 -7.48 -11.26
CA PRO A 368 0.28 -7.02 -11.39
C PRO A 368 -0.71 -8.19 -11.54
N LEU A 369 -1.90 -8.06 -10.96
CA LEU A 369 -2.98 -9.05 -11.09
C LEU A 369 -4.07 -8.48 -12.01
N PHE A 370 -3.85 -8.58 -13.31
CA PHE A 370 -4.85 -8.23 -14.32
C PHE A 370 -5.57 -9.47 -14.84
N MET A 371 -6.87 -9.57 -14.57
CA MET A 371 -7.72 -10.62 -15.13
C MET A 371 -7.99 -10.36 -16.62
N SER A 372 -8.14 -11.41 -17.42
CA SER A 372 -8.66 -11.29 -18.79
C SER A 372 -9.55 -12.49 -19.10
N ASN A 373 -10.75 -12.46 -18.52
CA ASN A 373 -11.76 -13.52 -18.55
C ASN A 373 -13.18 -12.93 -18.66
N ASP A 374 -14.18 -13.79 -18.87
CA ASP A 374 -15.58 -13.40 -18.88
C ASP A 374 -16.19 -13.49 -17.48
N LEU A 375 -16.21 -12.36 -16.76
CA LEU A 375 -16.76 -12.31 -15.40
C LEU A 375 -18.26 -12.64 -15.34
N ARG A 376 -19.00 -12.54 -16.46
CA ARG A 376 -20.44 -12.83 -16.52
C ARG A 376 -20.76 -14.32 -16.33
N THR A 377 -19.77 -15.19 -16.55
CA THR A 377 -19.96 -16.65 -16.61
C THR A 377 -18.95 -17.43 -15.76
N LEU A 378 -18.17 -16.73 -14.94
CA LEU A 378 -17.15 -17.37 -14.12
C LEU A 378 -17.78 -18.24 -13.03
N SER A 379 -17.24 -19.43 -12.80
CA SER A 379 -17.75 -20.33 -11.76
C SER A 379 -17.37 -19.83 -10.36
N PRO A 380 -18.17 -20.13 -9.31
CA PRO A 380 -17.86 -19.73 -7.94
C PRO A 380 -16.47 -20.19 -7.46
N ALA A 381 -16.04 -21.39 -7.85
CA ALA A 381 -14.72 -21.92 -7.49
C ALA A 381 -13.56 -21.09 -8.06
N LEU A 382 -13.70 -20.56 -9.28
CA LEU A 382 -12.68 -19.72 -9.90
C LEU A 382 -12.75 -18.27 -9.39
N GLN A 383 -13.95 -17.80 -9.05
CA GLN A 383 -14.14 -16.54 -8.35
C GLN A 383 -13.45 -16.56 -6.98
N ASP A 384 -13.59 -17.63 -6.20
CA ASP A 384 -12.94 -17.80 -4.89
C ASP A 384 -11.40 -17.74 -4.98
N ILE A 385 -10.82 -18.24 -6.08
CA ILE A 385 -9.37 -18.15 -6.33
C ILE A 385 -8.96 -16.69 -6.54
N LEU A 386 -9.68 -15.96 -7.40
CA LEU A 386 -9.39 -14.56 -7.72
C LEU A 386 -9.64 -13.63 -6.52
N LEU A 387 -10.65 -13.91 -5.70
CA LEU A 387 -10.99 -13.14 -4.51
C LEU A 387 -10.27 -13.63 -3.25
N ASN A 388 -9.27 -14.51 -3.36
CA ASN A 388 -8.56 -15.01 -2.20
C ASN A 388 -7.79 -13.88 -1.49
N GLU A 389 -8.38 -13.36 -0.42
CA GLU A 389 -7.87 -12.23 0.35
C GLU A 389 -6.43 -12.43 0.84
N GLN A 390 -6.04 -13.67 1.16
CA GLN A 390 -4.70 -13.95 1.65
C GLN A 390 -3.66 -13.90 0.54
N LEU A 391 -3.98 -14.39 -0.66
CA LEU A 391 -3.10 -14.28 -1.84
C LEU A 391 -3.00 -12.83 -2.31
N ILE A 392 -4.12 -12.10 -2.33
CA ILE A 392 -4.14 -10.66 -2.61
C ILE A 392 -3.29 -9.90 -1.59
N ALA A 393 -3.43 -10.19 -0.29
CA ALA A 393 -2.65 -9.55 0.76
C ALA A 393 -1.14 -9.84 0.65
N ILE A 394 -0.76 -11.03 0.15
CA ILE A 394 0.63 -11.33 -0.20
C ILE A 394 1.07 -10.44 -1.37
N ASN A 395 0.32 -10.41 -2.48
CA ASN A 395 0.66 -9.58 -3.64
C ASN A 395 0.77 -8.08 -3.30
N LYS A 396 -0.10 -7.60 -2.40
CA LYS A 396 -0.23 -6.20 -2.00
C LYS A 396 0.65 -5.78 -0.83
N ASP A 397 1.60 -6.60 -0.40
CA ASP A 397 2.53 -6.19 0.63
C ASP A 397 3.24 -4.87 0.23
N PRO A 398 3.14 -3.79 1.03
CA PRO A 398 3.75 -2.50 0.70
C PRO A 398 5.27 -2.53 0.50
N LEU A 399 5.96 -3.54 1.04
CA LEU A 399 7.40 -3.74 0.83
C LEU A 399 7.70 -4.66 -0.35
N GLN A 400 6.81 -5.61 -0.67
CA GLN A 400 6.94 -6.72 -1.62
C GLN A 400 8.20 -6.72 -2.49
N PRO A 401 9.36 -7.24 -2.00
CA PRO A 401 10.36 -7.74 -2.92
C PRO A 401 9.79 -8.90 -3.76
N MET A 402 10.28 -9.06 -4.98
CA MET A 402 9.90 -10.18 -5.83
C MET A 402 10.27 -11.52 -5.15
N GLY A 403 9.32 -12.44 -5.02
CA GLY A 403 9.58 -13.79 -4.56
C GLY A 403 10.60 -14.51 -5.43
N LYS A 404 11.42 -15.38 -4.82
CA LYS A 404 12.52 -16.08 -5.48
C LYS A 404 12.39 -17.58 -5.33
N VAL A 405 12.84 -18.32 -6.33
CA VAL A 405 13.03 -19.76 -6.23
C VAL A 405 14.25 -20.04 -5.36
N VAL A 406 14.04 -20.75 -4.26
CA VAL A 406 15.09 -21.10 -3.28
C VAL A 406 15.44 -22.58 -3.29
N LYS A 407 14.56 -23.44 -3.83
CA LYS A 407 14.81 -24.87 -4.00
C LYS A 407 14.10 -25.36 -5.25
N LYS A 408 14.81 -26.16 -6.04
CA LYS A 408 14.29 -26.82 -7.24
C LYS A 408 14.60 -28.31 -7.18
N ALA A 409 13.60 -29.12 -7.47
CA ALA A 409 13.72 -30.54 -7.79
C ALA A 409 13.17 -30.77 -9.21
N SER A 410 13.42 -31.94 -9.80
CA SER A 410 12.96 -32.26 -11.16
C SER A 410 11.45 -32.13 -11.34
N PHE A 411 10.67 -32.36 -10.26
CA PHE A 411 9.21 -32.34 -10.27
C PHE A 411 8.59 -31.17 -9.47
N ALA A 412 9.40 -30.32 -8.83
CA ALA A 412 8.88 -29.30 -7.91
C ALA A 412 9.74 -28.05 -7.87
N THR A 413 9.10 -26.89 -7.75
CA THR A 413 9.74 -25.61 -7.49
C THR A 413 9.22 -25.05 -6.17
N THR A 414 10.12 -24.59 -5.29
CA THR A 414 9.75 -23.87 -4.06
C THR A 414 10.13 -22.41 -4.21
N PHE A 415 9.10 -21.55 -4.23
CA PHE A 415 9.26 -20.11 -4.15
C PHE A 415 9.23 -19.67 -2.68
N LEU A 416 10.05 -18.68 -2.36
CA LEU A 416 10.14 -18.07 -1.05
C LEU A 416 10.16 -16.56 -1.18
N TYR A 417 9.40 -15.94 -0.31
CA TYR A 417 9.30 -14.50 -0.16
C TYR A 417 9.30 -14.14 1.33
N MET A 418 9.99 -13.09 1.73
CA MET A 418 9.93 -12.56 3.10
C MET A 418 9.06 -11.31 3.12
N VAL A 419 7.95 -11.35 3.86
CA VAL A 419 7.19 -10.15 4.20
C VAL A 419 8.03 -9.34 5.17
N GLY A 420 8.54 -8.21 4.70
CA GLY A 420 9.29 -7.28 5.54
C GLY A 420 8.40 -6.65 6.61
N SER A 421 8.98 -6.29 7.75
CA SER A 421 8.32 -5.41 8.71
C SER A 421 8.65 -3.96 8.36
N ILE A 422 7.62 -3.11 8.23
CA ILE A 422 7.82 -1.66 8.21
C ILE A 422 7.94 -1.21 9.66
N SER A 423 9.15 -0.90 10.12
CA SER A 423 9.37 -0.17 11.36
C SER A 423 9.25 1.33 11.09
N ILE A 424 8.05 1.91 11.21
CA ILE A 424 7.90 3.38 11.28
C ILE A 424 7.95 3.77 12.75
N TYR A 425 9.09 4.30 13.19
CA TYR A 425 9.12 5.11 14.40
C TYR A 425 8.38 6.43 14.13
N LYS A 426 7.30 6.62 14.91
CA LYS A 426 6.41 7.78 15.03
C LYS A 426 5.21 7.89 14.06
N LYS A 427 4.08 7.56 14.69
CA LYS A 427 2.65 7.86 14.43
C LYS A 427 1.95 6.88 13.48
N GLU A 428 1.32 5.93 14.16
CA GLU A 428 0.47 4.81 13.72
C GLU A 428 1.26 3.60 13.22
N VAL A 429 1.26 2.57 14.07
CA VAL A 429 2.11 1.39 14.01
C VAL A 429 1.21 0.20 13.69
N ASP A 430 1.34 -0.36 12.49
CA ASP A 430 0.89 -1.72 12.17
C ASP A 430 2.10 -2.66 12.40
N ILE A 431 2.28 -3.17 13.63
CA ILE A 431 3.29 -4.21 13.89
C ILE A 431 2.79 -5.48 13.21
N ARG A 432 3.16 -5.68 11.95
CA ARG A 432 3.11 -7.01 11.35
C ARG A 432 4.35 -7.76 11.81
N SER A 433 4.18 -8.79 12.63
CA SER A 433 5.23 -9.77 12.87
C SER A 433 5.74 -10.25 11.51
N PRO A 434 7.05 -10.12 11.21
CA PRO A 434 7.57 -10.53 9.91
C PRO A 434 7.26 -12.01 9.71
N PHE A 435 6.77 -12.37 8.52
CA PHE A 435 6.51 -13.77 8.17
C PHE A 435 7.09 -14.08 6.80
N ILE A 436 7.33 -15.36 6.56
CA ILE A 436 7.86 -15.87 5.30
C ILE A 436 6.70 -16.52 4.56
N VAL A 437 6.55 -16.21 3.27
CA VAL A 437 5.61 -16.89 2.40
C VAL A 437 6.36 -17.94 1.60
N LEU A 438 5.84 -19.16 1.59
CA LEU A 438 6.31 -20.23 0.71
C LEU A 438 5.20 -20.62 -0.27
N VAL A 439 5.58 -20.83 -1.53
CA VAL A 439 4.72 -21.52 -2.50
C VAL A 439 5.44 -22.80 -2.91
N LEU A 440 4.86 -23.94 -2.53
CA LEU A 440 5.30 -25.27 -2.93
C LEU A 440 4.56 -25.62 -4.20
N PHE A 441 5.24 -25.58 -5.34
CA PHE A 441 4.65 -25.82 -6.63
C PHE A 441 5.02 -27.20 -7.19
N ASN A 442 4.01 -28.02 -7.48
CA ASN A 442 4.20 -29.30 -8.16
C ASN A 442 4.14 -29.08 -9.67
N ARG A 443 5.25 -29.37 -10.36
CA ARG A 443 5.37 -29.23 -11.81
C ARG A 443 4.95 -30.48 -12.56
N ASP A 444 4.76 -31.60 -11.87
CA ASP A 444 4.29 -32.84 -12.48
C ASP A 444 2.81 -32.70 -12.87
N GLU A 445 2.48 -33.03 -14.11
CA GLU A 445 1.12 -32.89 -14.64
C GLU A 445 0.22 -34.09 -14.36
N VAL A 446 0.80 -35.21 -13.92
CA VAL A 446 0.09 -36.48 -13.78
C VAL A 446 -0.01 -36.91 -12.31
N ALA A 447 1.08 -36.79 -11.57
CA ALA A 447 1.21 -37.36 -10.25
C ALA A 447 1.24 -36.31 -9.15
N ARG A 448 0.50 -36.59 -8.07
CA ARG A 448 0.65 -35.90 -6.80
C ARG A 448 2.06 -36.12 -6.27
N LYS A 449 2.72 -35.05 -5.84
CA LYS A 449 4.09 -35.11 -5.31
C LYS A 449 4.16 -34.69 -3.87
N MET A 450 5.12 -35.28 -3.18
CA MET A 450 5.47 -34.92 -1.82
C MET A 450 6.59 -33.91 -1.82
N ILE A 451 6.34 -32.76 -1.20
CA ILE A 451 7.32 -31.69 -1.05
C ILE A 451 7.60 -31.51 0.44
N GLU A 452 8.88 -31.63 0.80
CA GLU A 452 9.35 -31.57 2.17
C GLU A 452 9.94 -30.18 2.49
N ILE A 453 9.57 -29.65 3.66
CA ILE A 453 10.11 -28.42 4.25
C ILE A 453 10.89 -28.77 5.51
N LYS A 454 12.10 -28.23 5.61
CA LYS A 454 13.02 -28.37 6.73
C LYS A 454 13.51 -26.99 7.19
N MET A 455 14.17 -26.95 8.36
CA MET A 455 14.68 -25.69 8.92
C MET A 455 15.82 -25.05 8.10
N ASP A 456 16.55 -25.83 7.31
CA ASP A 456 17.66 -25.37 6.47
C ASP A 456 17.23 -24.30 5.44
N LEU A 457 15.99 -24.40 4.97
CA LEU A 457 15.34 -23.40 4.10
C LEU A 457 15.30 -22.01 4.72
N PHE A 458 15.34 -21.92 6.05
CA PHE A 458 15.28 -20.68 6.82
C PHE A 458 16.61 -20.33 7.51
N SER A 459 17.72 -20.95 7.10
CA SER A 459 19.04 -20.74 7.71
C SER A 459 19.44 -19.26 7.77
N THR A 460 19.06 -18.44 6.79
CA THR A 460 19.32 -16.99 6.75
C THR A 460 18.64 -16.20 7.88
N TYR A 461 17.57 -16.74 8.49
CA TYR A 461 16.77 -16.05 9.50
C TYR A 461 17.21 -16.33 10.94
N ASN A 462 18.05 -17.37 11.14
CA ASN A 462 18.66 -17.74 12.41
C ASN A 462 17.66 -17.89 13.59
N LYS A 463 16.45 -18.39 13.33
CA LYS A 463 15.47 -18.72 14.38
C LYS A 463 15.41 -20.22 14.63
N ARG A 464 15.13 -20.58 15.88
CA ARG A 464 15.08 -21.97 16.37
C ARG A 464 13.71 -22.62 16.19
N THR A 465 12.67 -21.84 15.96
CA THR A 465 11.29 -22.32 15.86
C THR A 465 10.50 -21.45 14.90
N TYR A 466 9.67 -22.08 14.08
CA TYR A 466 8.75 -21.41 13.17
C TYR A 466 7.34 -22.00 13.30
N LEU A 467 6.31 -21.16 13.30
CA LEU A 467 4.91 -21.59 13.23
C LEU A 467 4.44 -21.54 11.77
N ILE A 468 3.92 -22.67 11.26
CA ILE A 468 3.49 -22.81 9.86
C ILE A 468 1.98 -22.77 9.76
N HIS A 469 1.46 -21.93 8.88
CA HIS A 469 0.04 -21.80 8.54
C HIS A 469 -0.15 -22.08 7.06
N ASP A 470 -1.12 -22.91 6.71
CA ASP A 470 -1.56 -23.11 5.33
C ASP A 470 -2.59 -22.05 4.96
N VAL A 471 -2.26 -21.27 3.93
CA VAL A 471 -3.03 -20.14 3.46
C VAL A 471 -4.29 -20.58 2.71
N LEU A 472 -4.19 -21.64 1.92
CA LEU A 472 -5.29 -22.10 1.07
C LEU A 472 -6.33 -22.87 1.89
N ASN A 473 -5.86 -23.71 2.82
CA ASN A 473 -6.72 -24.49 3.71
C ASN A 473 -7.14 -23.74 4.99
N LYS A 474 -6.65 -22.50 5.19
CA LYS A 474 -6.97 -21.63 6.33
C LYS A 474 -6.74 -22.27 7.71
N ASN A 475 -5.72 -23.11 7.86
CA ASN A 475 -5.43 -23.82 9.11
C ASN A 475 -3.96 -23.71 9.55
N ALA A 476 -3.75 -23.79 10.87
CA ALA A 476 -2.42 -23.90 11.44
C ALA A 476 -1.90 -25.34 11.27
N VAL A 477 -0.71 -25.49 10.72
CA VAL A 477 -0.07 -26.80 10.47
C VAL A 477 0.69 -27.26 11.71
N GLY A 478 1.45 -26.37 12.35
CA GLY A 478 2.20 -26.66 13.58
C GLY A 478 3.56 -25.96 13.64
N TYR A 479 4.36 -26.33 14.65
CA TYR A 479 5.69 -25.78 14.87
C TYR A 479 6.78 -26.60 14.18
N LEU A 480 7.60 -25.94 13.39
CA LEU A 480 8.85 -26.45 12.84
C LEU A 480 9.99 -26.11 13.79
N THR A 481 10.54 -27.12 14.47
CA THR A 481 11.60 -26.97 15.49
C THR A 481 12.39 -28.28 15.63
N GLN A 482 13.61 -28.20 16.20
CA GLN A 482 14.40 -29.37 16.58
C GLN A 482 13.89 -30.06 17.86
N ASN A 483 13.10 -29.38 18.71
CA ASN A 483 12.53 -30.01 19.90
C ASN A 483 11.25 -30.80 19.57
N ALA A 484 11.39 -32.13 19.56
CA ALA A 484 10.31 -33.08 19.27
C ALA A 484 9.12 -33.00 20.24
N ASN A 485 9.27 -32.40 21.42
CA ASN A 485 8.16 -32.24 22.38
C ASN A 485 7.17 -31.15 21.97
N TYR A 486 7.59 -30.18 21.17
CA TYR A 486 6.76 -29.02 20.82
C TYR A 486 6.49 -28.88 19.32
N GLY A 487 7.15 -29.68 18.48
CA GLY A 487 6.95 -29.62 17.04
C GLY A 487 7.73 -30.68 16.28
N ARG A 488 7.92 -30.45 14.98
CA ARG A 488 8.57 -31.40 14.07
C ARG A 488 9.79 -30.75 13.43
N SER A 489 10.84 -31.53 13.17
CA SER A 489 12.03 -31.06 12.46
C SER A 489 11.81 -30.90 10.96
N LYS A 490 10.70 -31.44 10.44
CA LYS A 490 10.27 -31.33 9.05
C LYS A 490 8.75 -31.44 8.92
N PHE A 491 8.23 -30.89 7.83
CA PHE A 491 6.87 -31.10 7.37
C PHE A 491 6.86 -31.58 5.92
N GLU A 492 5.80 -32.31 5.59
CA GLU A 492 5.64 -33.02 4.34
C GLU A 492 4.26 -32.68 3.78
N PHE A 493 4.24 -32.13 2.56
CA PHE A 493 3.03 -31.65 1.91
C PHE A 493 2.79 -32.41 0.61
N HIS A 494 1.61 -33.02 0.50
CA HIS A 494 1.17 -33.69 -0.69
C HIS A 494 0.50 -32.69 -1.64
N VAL A 495 1.21 -32.29 -2.69
CA VAL A 495 0.76 -31.27 -3.63
C VAL A 495 0.15 -31.94 -4.88
N PRO A 496 -1.10 -31.63 -5.26
CA PRO A 496 -1.75 -32.16 -6.46
C PRO A 496 -0.93 -31.92 -7.74
N PRO A 497 -1.12 -32.69 -8.82
CA PRO A 497 -0.51 -32.41 -10.12
C PRO A 497 -0.80 -30.97 -10.55
N THR A 498 0.21 -30.25 -11.02
CA THR A 498 0.13 -28.81 -11.38
C THR A 498 -0.36 -27.85 -10.28
N GLY A 499 -0.57 -28.35 -9.06
CA GLY A 499 -1.12 -27.59 -7.95
C GLY A 499 -0.07 -26.93 -7.07
N VAL A 500 -0.55 -26.20 -6.06
CA VAL A 500 0.29 -25.47 -5.10
C VAL A 500 -0.16 -25.69 -3.66
N VAL A 501 0.79 -25.58 -2.73
CA VAL A 501 0.51 -25.29 -1.32
C VAL A 501 1.16 -23.96 -0.98
N VAL A 502 0.40 -23.06 -0.34
CA VAL A 502 0.89 -21.73 0.05
C VAL A 502 0.94 -21.64 1.57
N LEU A 503 2.11 -21.32 2.12
CA LEU A 503 2.33 -21.29 3.57
C LEU A 503 2.75 -19.90 4.03
N LYS A 504 2.24 -19.48 5.19
CA LYS A 504 2.82 -18.41 5.99
C LYS A 504 3.60 -19.03 7.14
N VAL A 505 4.87 -18.66 7.26
CA VAL A 505 5.81 -19.20 8.23
C VAL A 505 6.27 -18.08 9.13
N TYR A 506 5.85 -18.14 10.39
CA TYR A 506 6.12 -17.11 11.39
C TYR A 506 7.34 -17.52 12.22
N PRO A 507 8.45 -16.75 12.22
CA PRO A 507 9.52 -16.94 13.18
C PRO A 507 8.99 -16.70 14.60
N VAL A 508 9.26 -17.64 15.51
CA VAL A 508 8.81 -17.57 16.90
C VAL A 508 10.00 -17.25 17.80
N ASP A 509 9.88 -16.20 18.60
CA ASP A 509 10.95 -15.75 19.53
C ASP A 509 11.00 -16.55 20.83
N VAL A 510 10.06 -17.48 21.05
CA VAL A 510 10.08 -18.40 22.18
C VAL A 510 11.04 -19.55 21.86
N ASP A 511 12.13 -19.65 22.60
CA ASP A 511 13.03 -20.80 22.52
C ASP A 511 12.37 -22.01 23.19
N LEU A 512 11.55 -22.74 22.44
CA LEU A 512 10.97 -24.01 22.88
C LEU A 512 12.05 -25.08 23.15
N ASN A 513 13.31 -24.83 22.76
CA ASN A 513 14.44 -25.72 23.02
C ASN A 513 15.20 -25.31 24.29
N ALA A 514 14.84 -24.19 24.94
CA ALA A 514 15.37 -23.87 26.24
C ALA A 514 14.91 -24.96 27.23
N PRO A 515 15.81 -25.45 28.12
CA PRO A 515 15.36 -26.26 29.24
C PRO A 515 14.25 -25.47 29.94
N PRO A 516 13.17 -26.11 30.43
CA PRO A 516 12.17 -25.40 31.20
C PRO A 516 12.93 -24.65 32.27
N THR A 517 12.99 -23.31 32.15
CA THR A 517 13.54 -22.52 33.22
C THR A 517 12.70 -22.92 34.41
N THR A 518 13.36 -23.42 35.43
CA THR A 518 12.76 -23.56 36.74
C THR A 518 12.29 -22.16 37.09
N VAL A 519 11.05 -21.85 36.74
CA VAL A 519 10.36 -20.66 37.18
C VAL A 519 10.46 -20.79 38.68
N HIS A 520 11.39 -20.03 39.23
CA HIS A 520 11.92 -20.22 40.57
C HIS A 520 10.73 -20.46 41.51
N PRO A 521 10.80 -21.43 42.44
CA PRO A 521 9.71 -21.64 43.42
C PRO A 521 9.26 -20.32 44.06
N PHE A 522 10.13 -19.32 44.11
CA PHE A 522 9.88 -17.91 44.44
C PHE A 522 8.64 -17.27 43.79
N ILE A 523 8.35 -17.48 42.50
CA ILE A 523 7.17 -16.88 41.84
C ILE A 523 5.88 -17.55 42.34
N TRP A 524 5.89 -18.87 42.51
CA TRP A 524 4.77 -19.60 43.12
C TRP A 524 4.61 -19.27 44.61
N THR A 525 5.71 -19.03 45.33
CA THR A 525 5.68 -18.55 46.71
C THR A 525 5.09 -17.14 46.79
N ILE A 526 5.44 -16.23 45.87
CA ILE A 526 4.87 -14.89 45.80
C ILE A 526 3.37 -14.97 45.45
N PHE A 527 2.98 -15.76 44.45
CA PHE A 527 1.58 -15.96 44.09
C PHE A 527 0.77 -16.58 45.24
N GLY A 528 1.36 -17.56 45.93
CA GLY A 528 0.80 -18.17 47.14
C GLY A 528 0.65 -17.16 48.29
N LEU A 529 1.63 -16.27 48.49
CA LEU A 529 1.54 -15.19 49.48
C LEU A 529 0.43 -14.20 49.13
N PHE A 530 0.30 -13.81 47.87
CA PHE A 530 -0.77 -12.92 47.41
C PHE A 530 -2.16 -13.56 47.59
N LEU A 531 -2.29 -14.85 47.31
CA LEU A 531 -3.52 -15.60 47.53
C LEU A 531 -3.85 -15.69 49.03
N ALA A 532 -2.87 -16.02 49.87
CA ALA A 532 -3.02 -16.09 51.32
C ALA A 532 -3.42 -14.73 51.94
N ILE A 533 -2.79 -13.63 51.51
CA ILE A 533 -3.14 -12.26 51.93
C ILE A 533 -4.58 -11.91 51.49
N SER A 534 -4.99 -12.34 50.30
CA SER A 534 -6.34 -12.09 49.79
C SER A 534 -7.40 -12.88 50.56
N VAL A 535 -7.11 -14.14 50.89
CA VAL A 535 -7.97 -14.98 51.74
C VAL A 535 -8.06 -14.42 53.15
N LEU A 536 -6.95 -13.99 53.75
CA LEU A 536 -6.93 -13.33 55.07
C LEU A 536 -7.72 -12.02 55.08
N LYS A 537 -7.60 -11.19 54.04
CA LYS A 537 -8.42 -9.97 53.89
C LYS A 537 -9.90 -10.28 53.76
N CYS A 538 -10.26 -11.36 53.06
CA CYS A 538 -11.64 -11.80 52.91
C CYS A 538 -12.19 -12.32 54.25
N ALA A 539 -11.44 -13.19 54.93
CA ALA A 539 -11.79 -13.70 56.26
C ALA A 539 -11.93 -12.57 57.30
N TRP A 540 -11.05 -11.57 57.28
CA TRP A 540 -11.14 -10.39 58.13
C TRP A 540 -12.38 -9.53 57.82
N ARG A 541 -12.74 -9.36 56.54
CA ARG A 541 -13.99 -8.67 56.17
C ARG A 541 -15.23 -9.43 56.62
N ILE A 542 -15.21 -10.76 56.53
CA ILE A 542 -16.32 -11.61 56.98
C ILE A 542 -16.45 -11.53 58.51
N THR A 543 -15.36 -11.66 59.27
CA THR A 543 -15.40 -11.56 60.74
C THR A 543 -15.75 -10.16 61.22
N ALA A 544 -15.26 -9.10 60.56
CA ALA A 544 -15.67 -7.72 60.84
C ALA A 544 -17.17 -7.50 60.57
N ASN A 545 -17.72 -8.05 59.49
CA ASN A 545 -19.15 -7.96 59.20
C ASN A 545 -19.99 -8.77 60.20
N ILE A 546 -19.54 -9.95 60.63
CA ILE A 546 -20.22 -10.75 61.67
C ILE A 546 -20.21 -10.00 63.00
N ALA A 547 -19.07 -9.42 63.40
CA ALA A 547 -18.97 -8.61 64.62
C ALA A 547 -19.85 -7.35 64.57
N HIS A 548 -19.95 -6.71 63.41
CA HIS A 548 -20.85 -5.57 63.19
C HIS A 548 -22.33 -5.99 63.23
N THR A 549 -22.66 -7.16 62.71
CA THR A 549 -24.03 -7.70 62.72
C THR A 549 -24.47 -8.16 64.12
N LEU A 550 -23.56 -8.71 64.92
CA LEU A 550 -23.81 -9.09 66.32
C LEU A 550 -23.95 -7.85 67.23
N ARG A 551 -23.25 -6.74 66.94
CA ARG A 551 -23.46 -5.46 67.65
C ARG A 551 -24.79 -4.78 67.34
N TYR A 552 -25.39 -5.03 66.17
CA TYR A 552 -26.65 -4.39 65.76
C TYR A 552 -27.91 -5.27 65.94
N LYS A 553 -27.77 -6.57 66.25
CA LYS A 553 -28.88 -7.47 66.60
C LYS A 553 -29.12 -7.65 68.10
N GLY A 554 -28.45 -6.87 68.95
CA GLY A 554 -28.57 -6.92 70.41
C GLY A 554 -29.63 -6.00 71.04
N PHE A 555 -30.50 -5.34 70.27
CA PHE A 555 -31.61 -4.54 70.81
C PHE A 555 -32.79 -4.54 69.83
N CYS A 556 -33.54 -5.64 69.81
CA CYS A 556 -34.99 -5.63 69.54
C CYS A 556 -35.63 -6.96 69.96
N CYS A 557 -36.48 -6.84 70.97
CA CYS A 557 -37.58 -7.72 71.36
C CYS A 557 -37.27 -9.03 72.10
N PHE A 558 -37.68 -9.09 73.36
CA PHE A 558 -38.73 -9.95 73.97
C PHE A 558 -38.81 -9.52 75.45
N SER A 559 -39.92 -9.37 76.17
CA SER A 559 -41.33 -9.74 76.02
C SER A 559 -42.12 -8.92 77.07
N PHE A 560 -43.38 -8.59 76.78
CA PHE A 560 -44.39 -8.22 77.78
C PHE A 560 -45.04 -9.52 78.29
N SER A 561 -44.84 -9.83 79.58
CA SER A 561 -45.68 -10.58 80.53
C SER A 561 -44.80 -11.16 81.63
#